data_AF-A0A2A5EN68-F1
#
_entry.id   AF-A0A2A5EN68-F1
#
_cell.length_a   1.000
_cell.length_b   1.000
_cell.length_c   1.000
_cell.angle_alpha   90.00
_cell.angle_beta   90.00
_cell.angle_gamma   90.00
#
_symmetry.space_group_name_H-M   'P 1'
#
loop_
_entity.id
_entity.type
_entity.pdbx_description
1 polymer ?
#
loop_
_entity_poly.entity_id
_entity_poly.type
_entity_poly.pdbx_seq_one_letter_code
_entity_poly.pdbx_strand_id
1 'polypeptide(L)'
;MYVPDAPGEGTNATRQVLANVCTSGSDLALGGLLAIDARSGCRASTFSYGYVLVGILQYNNAFGTPITLSPSIAWSHDVKGNSPAPLSNYREGRKRVSLSLNGSYQSTWRGGISYVNGFGNEKYNNTGDQDFVSVNLSYSF
;
A
#
# COMPACT_ATOMS: atom_id res chain seq x y z
N MET A 1 9.73 -4.33 20.24
CA MET A 1 8.45 -4.33 19.50
C MET A 1 8.50 -5.53 18.57
N TYR A 2 7.58 -6.49 18.73
CA TYR A 2 7.55 -7.69 17.90
C TYR A 2 7.06 -7.30 16.51
N VAL A 3 7.85 -7.59 15.49
CA VAL A 3 7.52 -7.33 14.09
C VAL A 3 7.03 -8.66 13.51
N PRO A 4 5.76 -8.77 13.07
CA PRO A 4 5.25 -9.99 12.46
C PRO A 4 6.08 -10.38 11.23
N ASP A 5 6.37 -11.67 11.12
CA ASP A 5 7.14 -12.22 10.01
C ASP A 5 6.40 -12.01 8.67
N ALA A 6 7.16 -11.80 7.60
CA ALA A 6 6.58 -11.81 6.26
C ALA A 6 6.07 -13.24 5.96
N PRO A 7 4.82 -13.40 5.50
CA PRO A 7 4.29 -14.72 5.16
C PRO A 7 5.17 -15.39 4.09
N GLY A 8 5.60 -16.64 4.33
CA GLY A 8 6.46 -17.40 3.40
C GLY A 8 7.92 -17.61 3.82
N GLU A 9 8.30 -17.23 5.05
CA GLU A 9 9.61 -17.57 5.63
C GLU A 9 9.74 -19.10 5.88
N GLY A 10 10.16 -19.83 4.86
CA GLY A 10 10.57 -21.24 4.93
C GLY A 10 11.77 -21.50 4.02
N THR A 11 12.66 -22.43 4.38
CA THR A 11 13.99 -22.65 3.77
C THR A 11 14.01 -23.21 2.33
N ASN A 12 12.89 -23.21 1.59
CA ASN A 12 12.81 -23.79 0.25
C ASN A 12 12.97 -22.75 -0.85
N ALA A 13 14.23 -22.49 -1.21
CA ALA A 13 14.61 -21.64 -2.34
C ALA A 13 14.57 -22.43 -3.68
N THR A 14 13.39 -22.70 -4.22
CA THR A 14 13.28 -23.03 -5.65
C THR A 14 13.52 -21.75 -6.46
N ARG A 15 14.73 -21.64 -7.02
CA ARG A 15 15.31 -20.46 -7.68
C ARG A 15 14.51 -20.01 -8.91
N GLN A 16 13.68 -18.97 -8.77
CA GLN A 16 13.23 -18.16 -9.90
C GLN A 16 14.18 -16.97 -10.09
N VAL A 17 14.80 -16.86 -11.26
CA VAL A 17 15.74 -15.79 -11.66
C VAL A 17 14.97 -14.50 -11.98
N LEU A 18 14.26 -13.96 -11.00
CA LEU A 18 13.45 -12.76 -11.12
C LEU A 18 13.86 -11.76 -10.04
N ALA A 19 13.88 -10.47 -10.37
CA ALA A 19 14.41 -9.40 -9.51
C ALA A 19 13.89 -9.47 -8.06
N ASN A 20 14.79 -9.20 -7.11
CA ASN A 20 14.50 -9.19 -5.68
C ASN A 20 13.53 -8.06 -5.33
N VAL A 21 12.47 -8.35 -4.57
CA VAL A 21 11.49 -7.36 -4.10
C VAL A 21 11.82 -6.78 -2.71
N CYS A 22 12.78 -7.34 -1.98
CA CYS A 22 13.16 -6.94 -0.64
C CYS A 22 14.11 -5.72 -0.63
N THR A 23 13.93 -4.82 0.34
CA THR A 23 14.73 -3.58 0.49
C THR A 23 16.10 -3.81 1.17
N SER A 24 16.31 -4.98 1.75
CA SER A 24 17.57 -5.38 2.39
C SER A 24 17.95 -6.80 1.97
N GLY A 25 19.23 -6.97 1.64
CA GLY A 25 19.83 -8.25 1.29
C GLY A 25 20.44 -8.29 -0.12
N SER A 26 21.51 -9.06 -0.27
CA SER A 26 22.33 -9.16 -1.48
C SER A 26 22.02 -10.44 -2.25
N ASP A 27 20.91 -10.44 -2.99
CA ASP A 27 20.53 -11.60 -3.81
C ASP A 27 20.94 -11.39 -5.28
N LEU A 28 22.26 -11.45 -5.51
CA LEU A 28 22.83 -11.42 -6.86
C LEU A 28 22.19 -12.53 -7.69
N ALA A 29 21.72 -12.20 -8.89
CA ALA A 29 21.02 -13.12 -9.80
C ALA A 29 21.82 -14.40 -10.15
N LEU A 30 23.11 -14.44 -9.81
CA LEU A 30 24.02 -15.56 -10.04
C LEU A 30 24.49 -16.28 -8.77
N GLY A 31 23.84 -16.07 -7.61
CA GLY A 31 24.17 -16.77 -6.36
C GLY A 31 25.66 -16.64 -6.00
N GLY A 32 26.06 -15.48 -5.47
CA GLY A 32 27.44 -15.26 -5.03
C GLY A 32 27.93 -16.37 -4.09
N LEU A 33 29.23 -16.70 -4.17
CA LEU A 33 29.91 -17.82 -3.48
C LEU A 33 29.51 -18.03 -2.02
N LEU A 34 29.13 -16.95 -1.32
CA LEU A 34 28.84 -16.98 0.10
C LEU A 34 27.35 -17.11 0.44
N ALA A 35 26.40 -16.70 -0.42
CA ALA A 35 24.94 -16.76 -0.17
C ALA A 35 24.53 -16.52 1.31
N ILE A 36 25.22 -15.60 2.00
CA ILE A 36 25.18 -15.46 3.47
C ILE A 36 23.87 -14.87 3.99
N ASP A 37 22.97 -14.46 3.10
CA ASP A 37 21.65 -13.92 3.42
C ASP A 37 20.55 -14.49 2.51
N ALA A 38 20.55 -15.80 2.27
CA ALA A 38 19.49 -16.47 1.54
C ALA A 38 18.13 -16.28 2.23
N ARG A 39 17.30 -15.39 1.69
CA ARG A 39 16.02 -14.99 2.28
C ARG A 39 14.86 -15.43 1.38
N SER A 40 14.00 -16.30 1.91
CA SER A 40 12.82 -16.79 1.20
C SER A 40 11.68 -15.79 1.24
N GLY A 41 10.80 -15.83 0.23
CA GLY A 41 9.72 -14.85 0.06
C GLY A 41 10.12 -13.54 -0.65
N CYS A 42 11.40 -13.35 -0.96
CA CYS A 42 11.90 -12.16 -1.67
C CYS A 42 11.85 -12.25 -3.21
N ARG A 43 11.28 -13.32 -3.76
CA ARG A 43 11.17 -13.57 -5.20
C ARG A 43 9.72 -13.49 -5.66
N ALA A 44 9.53 -13.26 -6.96
CA ALA A 44 8.22 -13.30 -7.56
C ALA A 44 7.59 -14.69 -7.40
N SER A 45 6.29 -14.73 -7.19
CA SER A 45 5.51 -15.97 -7.08
C SER A 45 4.78 -16.25 -8.37
N THR A 46 4.52 -17.52 -8.69
CA THR A 46 3.74 -17.94 -9.86
C THR A 46 2.33 -17.33 -9.90
N PHE A 47 1.75 -17.02 -8.73
CA PHE A 47 0.44 -16.38 -8.61
C PHE A 47 0.46 -15.33 -7.50
N SER A 48 0.03 -14.10 -7.83
CA SER A 48 -0.11 -12.99 -6.88
C SER A 48 -1.50 -12.38 -6.99
N TYR A 49 -2.13 -12.12 -5.85
CA TYR A 49 -3.46 -11.50 -5.81
C TYR A 49 -3.63 -10.59 -4.60
N GLY A 50 -4.51 -9.60 -4.76
CA GLY A 50 -4.91 -8.65 -3.74
C GLY A 50 -6.28 -8.08 -4.06
N TYR A 51 -6.82 -7.30 -3.14
CA TYR A 51 -8.10 -6.61 -3.33
C TYR A 51 -7.98 -5.14 -2.94
N VAL A 52 -8.78 -4.32 -3.62
CA VAL A 52 -8.96 -2.91 -3.32
C VAL A 52 -10.45 -2.66 -3.16
N LEU A 53 -10.84 -2.19 -1.99
CA LEU A 53 -12.20 -1.79 -1.67
C LEU A 53 -12.26 -0.28 -1.59
N VAL A 54 -13.15 0.34 -2.35
CA VAL A 54 -13.37 1.78 -2.35
C VAL A 54 -14.83 2.05 -2.07
N GLY A 55 -15.10 2.77 -0.98
CA GLY A 55 -16.42 3.28 -0.64
C GLY A 55 -16.41 4.80 -0.76
N ILE A 56 -17.34 5.34 -1.54
CA ILE A 56 -17.53 6.79 -1.68
C ILE A 56 -19.00 7.06 -1.38
N LEU A 57 -19.24 7.92 -0.39
CA LEU A 57 -20.57 8.41 -0.10
C LEU A 57 -20.65 9.86 -0.56
N GLN A 58 -21.78 10.26 -1.12
CA GLN A 58 -22.02 11.62 -1.57
C GLN A 58 -23.30 12.14 -0.94
N TYR A 59 -23.15 13.13 -0.06
CA TYR A 59 -24.25 13.83 0.58
C TYR A 59 -24.47 15.16 -0.14
N ASN A 60 -25.44 15.19 -1.05
CA ASN A 60 -25.91 16.41 -1.68
C ASN A 60 -26.87 17.11 -0.71
N ASN A 61 -26.51 18.29 -0.22
CA ASN A 61 -27.20 19.05 0.83
C ASN A 61 -27.13 18.41 2.22
N ALA A 62 -25.92 18.27 2.75
CA ALA A 62 -25.71 17.74 4.10
C ALA A 62 -26.47 18.60 5.15
N PHE A 63 -27.27 17.96 6.00
CA PHE A 63 -28.03 18.60 7.08
C PHE A 63 -28.97 19.75 6.64
N GLY A 64 -29.44 19.77 5.38
CA GLY A 64 -30.26 20.86 4.86
C GLY A 64 -29.49 22.15 4.55
N THR A 65 -28.15 22.10 4.58
CA THR A 65 -27.27 23.20 4.17
C THR A 65 -26.84 23.01 2.71
N PRO A 66 -26.45 24.07 1.97
CA PRO A 66 -25.95 23.96 0.59
C PRO A 66 -24.48 23.48 0.54
N ILE A 67 -24.10 22.60 1.47
CA ILE A 67 -22.79 21.96 1.55
C ILE A 67 -22.92 20.55 0.97
N THR A 68 -22.08 20.24 0.00
CA THR A 68 -21.90 18.86 -0.48
C THR A 68 -20.72 18.25 0.26
N LEU A 69 -20.96 17.13 0.95
CA LEU A 69 -19.95 16.40 1.69
C LEU A 69 -19.73 15.02 1.04
N SER A 70 -18.48 14.69 0.78
CA SER A 70 -18.07 13.44 0.13
C SER A 70 -16.99 12.75 0.95
N PRO A 71 -17.36 11.97 1.98
CA PRO A 71 -16.43 11.05 2.63
C PRO A 71 -16.15 9.86 1.72
N SER A 72 -14.88 9.47 1.67
CA SER A 72 -14.43 8.28 0.97
C SER A 72 -13.40 7.50 1.79
N ILE A 73 -13.48 6.19 1.66
CA ILE A 73 -12.54 5.24 2.25
C ILE A 73 -12.04 4.34 1.14
N ALA A 74 -10.72 4.15 1.06
CA ALA A 74 -10.12 3.12 0.24
C ALA A 74 -9.24 2.22 1.10
N TRP A 75 -9.40 0.92 0.93
CA TRP A 75 -8.61 -0.10 1.61
C TRP A 75 -8.03 -1.04 0.56
N SER A 76 -6.70 -1.12 0.51
CA SER A 76 -5.98 -2.04 -0.36
C SER A 76 -5.21 -3.05 0.48
N HIS A 77 -5.33 -4.33 0.13
CA HIS A 77 -4.59 -5.41 0.77
C HIS A 77 -4.09 -6.41 -0.27
N ASP A 78 -2.77 -6.57 -0.30
CA ASP A 78 -2.07 -7.55 -1.12
C ASP A 78 -1.98 -8.86 -0.32
N VAL A 79 -2.86 -9.83 -0.62
CA VAL A 79 -3.07 -11.02 0.22
C VAL A 79 -1.92 -11.99 0.12
N LYS A 80 -1.49 -12.32 -1.11
CA LYS A 80 -0.43 -13.31 -1.32
C LYS A 80 0.30 -13.07 -2.63
N GLY A 81 1.60 -13.34 -2.61
CA GLY A 81 2.45 -13.36 -3.79
C GLY A 81 3.05 -12.01 -4.13
N ASN A 82 4.22 -12.07 -4.76
CA ASN A 82 4.99 -10.91 -5.18
C ASN A 82 5.05 -10.87 -6.70
N SER A 83 4.81 -9.70 -7.27
CA SER A 83 4.97 -9.48 -8.71
C SER A 83 6.45 -9.28 -9.07
N PRO A 84 6.89 -9.66 -10.28
CA PRO A 84 8.24 -9.37 -10.76
C PRO A 84 8.51 -7.85 -10.84
N ALA A 85 9.61 -7.39 -10.24
CA ALA A 85 10.09 -6.02 -10.43
C ALA A 85 10.75 -5.86 -11.82
N PRO A 86 10.69 -4.67 -12.49
CA PRO A 86 10.37 -3.34 -11.96
C PRO A 86 8.90 -2.90 -12.05
N LEU A 87 8.03 -3.61 -12.79
CA LEU A 87 6.59 -3.30 -12.90
C LEU A 87 5.75 -4.01 -11.81
N SER A 88 6.29 -4.12 -10.60
CA SER A 88 5.66 -4.88 -9.52
C SER A 88 4.45 -4.12 -8.92
N ASN A 89 3.25 -4.64 -9.14
CA ASN A 89 2.02 -4.09 -8.57
C ASN A 89 1.71 -4.64 -7.16
N TYR A 90 1.95 -5.94 -6.92
CA TYR A 90 1.59 -6.61 -5.65
C TYR A 90 2.82 -6.94 -4.81
N ARG A 91 2.73 -6.63 -3.51
CA ARG A 91 3.73 -7.00 -2.50
C ARG A 91 3.01 -7.69 -1.36
N GLU A 92 3.32 -8.97 -1.15
CA GLU A 92 2.66 -9.80 -0.15
C GLU A 92 2.62 -9.14 1.24
N GLY A 93 1.45 -9.16 1.87
CA GLY A 93 1.23 -8.64 3.21
C GLY A 93 1.17 -7.11 3.30
N ARG A 94 1.32 -6.37 2.20
CA ARG A 94 1.15 -4.91 2.18
C ARG A 94 -0.32 -4.55 2.33
N LYS A 95 -0.63 -3.72 3.31
CA LYS A 95 -1.94 -3.15 3.56
C LYS A 95 -1.83 -1.63 3.55
N ARG A 96 -2.89 -0.97 3.08
CA ARG A 96 -2.98 0.48 3.12
C ARG A 96 -4.43 0.87 3.25
N VAL A 97 -4.70 1.79 4.16
CA VAL A 97 -5.99 2.43 4.33
C VAL A 97 -5.84 3.91 4.01
N SER A 98 -6.79 4.46 3.27
CA SER A 98 -6.89 5.88 3.01
C SER A 98 -8.31 6.34 3.35
N LEU A 99 -8.40 7.36 4.18
CA LEU A 99 -9.62 8.05 4.53
C LEU A 99 -9.53 9.45 3.96
N SER A 100 -10.59 9.93 3.32
CA SER A 100 -10.66 11.32 2.92
C SER A 100 -12.06 11.87 3.07
N LEU A 101 -12.14 13.15 3.40
CA LEU A 101 -13.36 13.90 3.53
C LEU A 101 -13.23 15.16 2.70
N ASN A 102 -14.06 15.26 1.66
CA ASN A 102 -14.13 16.44 0.80
C ASN A 102 -15.42 17.19 1.06
N GLY A 103 -15.34 18.51 1.14
CA GLY A 103 -16.48 19.41 1.30
C GLY A 103 -16.45 20.50 0.24
N SER A 104 -17.63 20.82 -0.30
CA SER A 104 -17.78 22.01 -1.16
C SER A 104 -19.03 22.79 -0.79
N TYR A 105 -18.87 24.11 -0.65
CA TYR A 105 -19.95 25.07 -0.44
C TYR A 105 -20.14 25.87 -1.72
N GLN A 106 -21.26 25.62 -2.41
CA GLN A 106 -21.67 26.31 -3.65
C GLN A 106 -20.56 26.44 -4.71
N SER A 107 -19.61 25.50 -4.76
CA SER A 107 -18.43 25.59 -5.63
C SER A 107 -17.49 26.79 -5.40
N THR A 108 -17.82 27.73 -4.52
CA THR A 108 -17.00 28.88 -4.13
C THR A 108 -15.90 28.46 -3.16
N TRP A 109 -16.24 27.65 -2.16
CA TRP A 109 -15.29 27.13 -1.19
C TRP A 109 -15.21 25.61 -1.33
N ARG A 110 -14.02 25.08 -1.59
CA ARG A 110 -13.75 23.65 -1.59
C ARG A 110 -12.65 23.36 -0.59
N GLY A 111 -12.87 22.37 0.26
CA GLY A 111 -11.89 21.91 1.23
C GLY A 111 -11.83 20.40 1.24
N GLY A 112 -10.68 19.86 1.58
CA GLY A 112 -10.51 18.42 1.72
C GLY A 112 -9.45 18.10 2.75
N ILE A 113 -9.67 17.00 3.46
CA ILE A 113 -8.68 16.38 4.31
C ILE A 113 -8.55 14.92 3.88
N SER A 114 -7.32 14.43 3.79
CA SER A 114 -7.05 13.01 3.56
C SER A 114 -5.97 12.52 4.52
N TYR A 115 -6.15 11.29 4.97
CA TYR A 115 -5.23 10.56 5.82
C TYR A 115 -4.99 9.19 5.19
N VAL A 116 -3.73 8.85 4.98
CA VAL A 116 -3.30 7.57 4.44
C VAL A 116 -2.34 6.95 5.43
N ASN A 117 -2.62 5.71 5.82
CA ASN A 117 -1.78 4.92 6.69
C ASN A 117 -1.46 3.61 5.95
N GLY A 118 -0.17 3.35 5.76
CA GLY A 118 0.35 2.09 5.23
C GLY A 118 0.75 1.18 6.39
N PHE A 119 0.45 -0.11 6.30
CA PHE A 119 0.82 -1.09 7.33
C PHE A 119 1.11 -2.46 6.71
N GLY A 120 1.92 -3.28 7.38
CA GLY A 120 2.25 -4.64 6.95
C GLY A 120 3.47 -4.78 6.02
N ASN A 121 3.97 -6.01 5.94
CA ASN A 121 5.26 -6.39 5.34
C ASN A 121 6.47 -5.66 5.97
N GLU A 122 6.45 -5.48 7.29
CA GLU A 122 7.35 -4.59 8.05
C GLU A 122 8.83 -5.01 8.03
N LYS A 123 9.11 -6.31 7.83
CA LYS A 123 10.49 -6.86 7.89
C LYS A 123 11.35 -6.53 6.65
N TYR A 124 10.72 -6.08 5.56
CA TYR A 124 11.36 -5.80 4.25
C TYR A 124 10.77 -4.62 3.50
N ASN A 125 9.82 -3.90 4.08
CA ASN A 125 9.13 -2.80 3.45
C ASN A 125 9.26 -1.54 4.30
N ASN A 126 10.02 -0.56 3.81
CA ASN A 126 10.13 0.75 4.47
C ASN A 126 8.85 1.59 4.35
N THR A 127 7.91 1.20 3.48
CA THR A 127 6.62 1.88 3.29
C THR A 127 5.57 1.45 4.32
N GLY A 128 5.83 0.39 5.10
CA GLY A 128 4.89 -0.11 6.11
C GLY A 128 4.74 0.78 7.35
N ASP A 129 5.58 1.80 7.50
CA ASP A 129 5.56 2.78 8.61
C ASP A 129 5.33 4.21 8.09
N GLN A 130 4.87 4.35 6.83
CA GLN A 130 4.66 5.66 6.22
C GLN A 130 3.21 6.12 6.37
N ASP A 131 3.04 7.19 7.14
CA ASP A 131 1.79 7.92 7.33
C ASP A 131 1.80 9.25 6.59
N PHE A 132 0.72 9.56 5.88
CA PHE A 132 0.56 10.79 5.13
C PHE A 132 -0.76 11.47 5.51
N VAL A 133 -0.69 12.72 5.96
CA VAL A 133 -1.85 13.60 6.15
C VAL A 133 -1.76 14.71 5.11
N SER A 134 -2.88 15.01 4.44
CA SER A 134 -2.98 16.12 3.49
C SER A 134 -4.24 16.92 3.74
N VAL A 135 -4.10 18.25 3.66
CA VAL A 135 -5.21 19.20 3.80
C VAL A 135 -5.14 20.15 2.62
N ASN A 136 -6.27 20.36 1.94
CA ASN A 136 -6.39 21.31 0.85
C ASN A 136 -7.56 22.27 1.09
N LEU A 137 -7.37 23.53 0.68
CA LEU A 137 -8.40 24.55 0.64
C LEU A 137 -8.28 25.29 -0.69
N SER A 138 -9.42 25.52 -1.33
CA SER A 138 -9.50 26.21 -2.62
C SER A 138 -10.69 27.16 -2.61
N TYR A 139 -10.43 28.40 -3.01
CA TYR A 139 -11.43 29.45 -3.13
C TYR A 139 -11.52 29.89 -4.59
N SER A 140 -12.74 29.95 -5.12
CA SER A 140 -13.03 30.41 -6.48
C SER A 140 -13.85 31.69 -6.41
N PHE A 141 -13.34 32.75 -7.03
CA PHE A 141 -14.05 34.02 -7.22
C PHE A 141 -14.81 34.06 -8.54
#